data_AF-A0A956R8L9-F1
#
_entry.id   AF-A0A956R8L9-F1
#
_cell.length_a   1.000
_cell.length_b   1.000
_cell.length_c   1.000
_cell.angle_alpha   90.00
_cell.angle_beta   90.00
_cell.angle_gamma   90.00
#
_symmetry.space_group_name_H-M   'P 1'
#
loop_
_entity.id
_entity.type
_entity.pdbx_description
1 polymer ?
#
loop_
_entity_poly.entity_id
_entity_poly.type
_entity_poly.pdbx_seq_one_letter_code
_entity_poly.pdbx_strand_id
1 'polypeptide(L)'
;MMLPRWRHLGLLALLVLGSCSASYRVRFEVTLAPGLDVPEGASVVAMALEYDGPLSSAVGGKSTKASADRRVYTLEEGVCCAPDPKVRLHAFLDLDGDGQWSEGEPHGADPRNPIVLRDPKEVFASSIEIAAP
;
A
#
# COMPACT_ATOMS: atom_id res chain seq x y z
N MET A 1 -57.22 -38.95 2.27
CA MET A 1 -56.07 -38.72 1.37
C MET A 1 -56.12 -37.28 0.87
N MET A 2 -55.31 -36.38 1.44
CA MET A 2 -54.97 -35.07 0.87
C MET A 2 -53.66 -34.59 1.56
N LEU A 3 -52.53 -34.76 0.87
CA LEU A 3 -51.35 -33.87 0.98
C LEU A 3 -51.59 -32.70 -0.02
N PRO A 4 -50.84 -31.57 -0.05
CA PRO A 4 -49.62 -31.19 0.68
C PRO A 4 -49.63 -29.72 1.17
N ARG A 5 -48.55 -29.26 1.83
CA ARG A 5 -47.97 -27.91 1.60
C ARG A 5 -46.63 -27.77 2.34
N TRP A 6 -45.58 -28.27 1.69
CA TRP A 6 -44.22 -27.84 1.97
C TRP A 6 -44.04 -26.40 1.48
N ARG A 7 -43.89 -25.47 2.42
CA ARG A 7 -43.34 -24.15 2.13
C ARG A 7 -41.84 -24.24 2.34
N HIS A 8 -41.11 -24.43 1.25
CA HIS A 8 -39.68 -24.20 1.20
C HIS A 8 -39.44 -22.74 1.62
N LEU A 9 -38.88 -22.53 2.82
CA LEU A 9 -38.24 -21.27 3.17
C LEU A 9 -37.01 -21.15 2.28
N GLY A 10 -37.20 -20.48 1.14
CA GLY A 10 -36.13 -20.08 0.25
C GLY A 10 -35.30 -18.97 0.89
N LEU A 11 -34.09 -19.35 1.30
CA LEU A 11 -32.83 -18.65 1.06
C LEU A 11 -32.95 -17.13 0.76
N LEU A 12 -32.62 -16.29 1.75
CA LEU A 12 -32.16 -14.93 1.50
C LEU A 12 -30.84 -14.72 2.26
N ALA A 13 -29.79 -15.39 1.78
CA ALA A 13 -28.43 -15.04 2.17
C ALA A 13 -28.07 -13.74 1.44
N LEU A 14 -28.33 -12.59 2.08
CA LEU A 14 -27.73 -11.33 1.67
C LEU A 14 -26.21 -11.45 1.90
N LEU A 15 -25.49 -11.77 0.82
CA LEU A 15 -24.07 -11.51 0.71
C LEU A 15 -23.86 -10.00 0.81
N VAL A 16 -23.55 -9.53 2.01
CA VAL A 16 -22.99 -8.20 2.23
C VAL A 16 -21.58 -8.23 1.67
N LEU A 17 -21.47 -8.03 0.35
CA LEU A 17 -20.19 -7.69 -0.27
C LEU A 17 -19.82 -6.31 0.29
N GLY A 18 -18.82 -6.29 1.18
CA GLY A 18 -18.25 -5.07 1.74
C GLY A 18 -17.80 -4.17 0.59
N SER A 19 -18.64 -3.21 0.26
CA SER A 19 -18.39 -2.25 -0.82
C SER A 19 -17.34 -1.27 -0.31
N CYS A 20 -16.18 -1.24 -0.95
CA CYS A 20 -15.22 -0.17 -0.70
C CYS A 20 -15.92 1.17 -0.95
N SER A 21 -15.97 2.05 0.05
CA SER A 21 -16.73 3.31 -0.04
C SER A 21 -16.07 4.32 -0.98
N ALA A 22 -14.74 4.27 -1.12
CA ALA A 22 -13.94 5.03 -2.08
C ALA A 22 -12.59 4.35 -2.29
N SER A 23 -12.05 4.45 -3.51
CA SER A 23 -10.68 4.04 -3.85
C SER A 23 -9.87 5.24 -4.32
N TYR A 24 -8.69 5.41 -3.76
CA TYR A 24 -7.74 6.47 -4.07
C TYR A 24 -6.52 5.89 -4.77
N ARG A 25 -5.82 6.69 -5.57
CA ARG A 25 -4.56 6.30 -6.19
C ARG A 25 -3.44 7.19 -5.70
N VAL A 26 -2.36 6.57 -5.24
CA VAL A 26 -1.15 7.26 -4.83
C VAL A 26 -0.03 6.88 -5.80
N ARG A 27 0.59 7.88 -6.41
CA ARG A 27 1.80 7.71 -7.22
C ARG A 27 3.00 8.15 -6.42
N PHE A 28 3.93 7.24 -6.21
CA PHE A 28 5.19 7.46 -5.52
C PHE A 28 6.29 7.65 -6.55
N GLU A 29 7.07 8.71 -6.40
CA GLU A 29 8.41 8.84 -6.95
C GLU A 29 9.39 8.56 -5.82
N VAL A 30 10.01 7.38 -5.86
CA VAL A 30 10.96 6.93 -4.84
C VAL A 30 12.38 7.12 -5.35
N THR A 31 13.18 7.86 -4.61
CA THR A 31 14.60 8.10 -4.90
C THR A 31 15.47 7.37 -3.89
N LEU A 32 16.43 6.58 -4.35
CA LEU A 32 17.45 5.98 -3.49
C LEU A 32 18.57 7.01 -3.29
N ALA A 33 18.89 7.32 -2.04
CA ALA A 33 19.93 8.27 -1.68
C ALA A 33 21.29 7.88 -2.32
N PRO A 34 22.15 8.87 -2.65
CA PRO A 34 23.49 8.59 -3.12
C PRO A 34 24.28 7.74 -2.12
N GLY A 35 25.00 6.74 -2.61
CA GLY A 35 25.83 5.85 -1.77
C GLY A 35 25.06 4.74 -1.07
N LEU A 36 23.73 4.65 -1.23
CA LEU A 36 22.98 3.49 -0.76
C LEU A 36 23.38 2.24 -1.55
N ASP A 37 23.79 1.19 -0.85
CA ASP A 37 24.07 -0.10 -1.48
C ASP A 37 22.76 -0.77 -1.92
N VAL A 38 22.78 -1.38 -3.11
CA VAL A 38 21.61 -2.03 -3.69
C VAL A 38 22.02 -3.42 -4.13
N PRO A 39 21.89 -4.43 -3.25
CA PRO A 39 22.31 -5.78 -3.56
C PRO A 39 21.45 -6.40 -4.66
N GLU A 40 22.00 -7.41 -5.34
CA GLU A 40 21.23 -8.18 -6.30
C GLU A 40 20.04 -8.85 -5.60
N GLY A 41 18.84 -8.71 -6.17
CA GLY A 41 17.61 -9.27 -5.62
C GLY A 41 16.78 -8.30 -4.79
N ALA A 42 17.34 -7.16 -4.38
CA ALA A 42 16.59 -6.15 -3.62
C ALA A 42 15.40 -5.58 -4.41
N SER A 43 14.39 -5.11 -3.69
CA SER A 43 13.19 -4.48 -4.25
C SER A 43 12.93 -3.12 -3.63
N VAL A 44 12.47 -2.17 -4.42
CA VAL A 44 11.90 -0.92 -3.91
C VAL A 44 10.43 -1.14 -3.67
N VAL A 45 9.97 -0.89 -2.43
CA VAL A 45 8.58 -1.03 -2.02
C VAL A 45 8.04 0.34 -1.62
N ALA A 46 6.83 0.68 -2.07
CA ALA A 46 6.11 1.88 -1.66
C ALA A 46 4.71 1.54 -1.16
N MET A 47 4.24 2.26 -0.15
CA MET A 47 2.99 1.92 0.52
C MET A 47 2.32 3.10 1.22
N ALA A 48 1.01 2.95 1.38
CA ALA A 48 0.19 3.78 2.23
C ALA A 48 -0.26 2.96 3.44
N LEU A 49 0.19 3.36 4.62
CA LEU A 49 -0.20 2.75 5.89
C LEU A 49 -1.36 3.53 6.49
N GLU A 50 -2.22 2.85 7.25
CA GLU A 50 -3.17 3.54 8.14
C GLU A 50 -2.42 4.44 9.12
N TYR A 51 -3.01 5.59 9.47
CA TYR A 51 -2.35 6.62 10.29
C TYR A 51 -1.67 6.08 11.55
N ASP A 52 -2.32 5.15 12.26
CA ASP A 52 -1.83 4.59 13.53
C ASP A 52 -1.02 3.28 13.38
N GLY A 53 -0.86 2.76 12.16
CA GLY A 53 -0.17 1.49 11.90
C GLY A 53 1.37 1.63 11.92
N PRO A 54 2.13 0.81 12.65
CA PRO A 54 3.60 0.89 12.63
C PRO A 54 4.17 0.54 11.26
N LEU A 55 5.37 1.00 10.92
CA LEU A 55 6.03 0.59 9.67
C LEU A 55 6.25 -0.93 9.63
N SER A 56 6.45 -1.60 10.76
CA SER A 56 6.52 -3.07 10.82
C SER A 56 5.19 -3.77 10.49
N SER A 57 4.07 -3.05 10.35
CA SER A 57 2.81 -3.60 9.83
C SER A 57 2.66 -3.45 8.31
N ALA A 58 3.70 -2.92 7.66
CA ALA A 58 3.86 -2.81 6.22
C ALA A 58 3.77 -4.18 5.53
N VAL A 59 2.60 -4.52 5.02
CA VAL A 59 2.41 -5.71 4.17
C VAL A 59 1.66 -5.30 2.91
N GLY A 60 2.13 -5.77 1.75
CA GLY A 60 1.39 -5.67 0.50
C GLY A 60 1.49 -4.33 -0.23
N GLY A 61 2.55 -3.55 -0.02
CA GLY A 61 2.84 -2.37 -0.82
C GLY A 61 3.17 -2.68 -2.28
N LYS A 62 3.16 -1.66 -3.14
CA LYS A 62 3.62 -1.79 -4.52
C LYS A 62 5.14 -1.94 -4.55
N SER A 63 5.62 -2.99 -5.22
CA SER A 63 7.05 -3.24 -5.34
C SER A 63 7.54 -3.33 -6.78
N THR A 64 8.85 -3.10 -6.96
CA THR A 64 9.57 -3.37 -8.20
C THR A 64 11.03 -3.73 -7.89
N LYS A 65 11.68 -4.49 -8.76
CA LYS A 65 13.09 -4.86 -8.59
C LYS A 65 13.96 -3.61 -8.57
N ALA A 66 14.82 -3.51 -7.56
CA ALA A 66 15.84 -2.49 -7.49
C ALA A 66 17.03 -2.88 -8.39
N SER A 67 17.81 -1.87 -8.78
CA SER A 67 19.04 -2.04 -9.54
C SER A 67 20.05 -0.99 -9.09
N ALA A 68 21.32 -1.36 -9.01
CA ALA A 68 22.41 -0.45 -8.65
C ALA A 68 22.55 0.75 -9.63
N ASP A 69 22.15 0.56 -10.90
CA ASP A 69 22.23 1.56 -11.97
C ASP A 69 21.01 2.49 -12.02
N ARG A 70 19.95 2.19 -11.24
CA ARG A 70 18.72 2.97 -11.21
C ARG A 70 18.45 3.52 -9.81
N ARG A 71 18.24 4.83 -9.72
CA ARG A 71 18.01 5.52 -8.44
C ARG A 71 16.61 6.09 -8.27
N VAL A 72 15.84 6.26 -9.35
CA VAL A 72 14.49 6.83 -9.30
C VAL A 72 13.46 5.80 -9.80
N TYR A 73 12.43 5.58 -9.00
CA TYR A 73 11.39 4.58 -9.22
C TYR A 73 10.01 5.25 -9.17
N THR A 74 9.11 4.81 -10.04
CA THR A 74 7.72 5.28 -10.02
C THR A 74 6.81 4.09 -9.74
N LEU A 75 6.05 4.18 -8.66
CA LEU A 75 5.14 3.13 -8.18
C LEU A 75 3.74 3.73 -8.03
N GLU A 76 2.70 2.95 -8.28
CA GLU A 76 1.31 3.38 -8.08
C GLU A 76 0.58 2.35 -7.23
N GLU A 77 -0.01 2.79 -6.12
CA GLU A 77 -0.73 1.99 -5.13
C GLU A 77 -2.18 2.45 -5.01
N GLY A 78 -3.08 1.49 -4.79
CA GLY A 78 -4.49 1.77 -4.57
C GLY A 78 -4.82 1.76 -3.08
N VAL A 79 -5.36 2.86 -2.55
CA VAL A 79 -5.82 2.93 -1.16
C VAL A 79 -7.33 2.78 -1.14
N CYS A 80 -7.80 1.69 -0.56
CA CYS A 80 -9.22 1.42 -0.33
C CYS A 80 -9.54 1.69 1.16
N CYS A 81 -10.83 1.76 1.52
CA CYS A 81 -11.40 1.46 2.86
C CYS A 81 -12.19 2.58 3.56
N ALA A 82 -12.03 3.86 3.23
CA ALA A 82 -12.82 4.93 3.86
C ALA A 82 -12.99 6.16 2.95
N PRO A 83 -14.05 6.97 3.12
CA PRO A 83 -14.04 8.33 2.61
C PRO A 83 -12.97 9.13 3.35
N ASP A 84 -12.15 9.84 2.57
CA ASP A 84 -11.05 10.68 3.00
C ASP A 84 -10.09 10.03 4.03
N PRO A 85 -9.43 8.90 3.67
CA PRO A 85 -8.62 8.16 4.61
C PRO A 85 -7.39 8.97 5.03
N LYS A 86 -7.08 8.91 6.33
CA LYS A 86 -5.83 9.45 6.88
C LYS A 86 -4.77 8.36 6.87
N VAL A 87 -3.69 8.59 6.11
CA VAL A 87 -2.63 7.62 5.85
C VAL A 87 -1.24 8.19 6.12
N ARG A 88 -0.26 7.31 6.21
CA ARG A 88 1.16 7.65 6.11
C ARG A 88 1.76 6.98 4.89
N LEU A 89 2.46 7.75 4.08
CA LEU A 89 3.11 7.27 2.86
C LEU A 89 4.58 6.97 3.14
N HIS A 90 5.00 5.75 2.86
CA HIS A 90 6.35 5.24 3.13
C HIS A 90 6.92 4.51 1.91
N ALA A 91 8.24 4.45 1.84
CA ALA A 91 8.95 3.56 0.92
C ALA A 91 10.17 2.96 1.62
N PHE A 92 10.58 1.77 1.22
CA PHE A 92 11.78 1.11 1.73
C PHE A 92 12.46 0.26 0.65
N LEU A 93 13.73 -0.05 0.90
CA LEU A 93 14.51 -0.99 0.12
C LEU A 93 14.44 -2.35 0.84
N ASP A 94 13.62 -3.23 0.30
CA ASP A 94 13.48 -4.62 0.73
C ASP A 94 14.73 -5.40 0.29
N LEU A 95 15.52 -5.84 1.27
CA LEU A 95 16.83 -6.46 1.05
C LEU A 95 16.76 -7.97 0.96
N ASP A 96 15.73 -8.60 1.53
CA ASP A 96 15.56 -10.05 1.54
C ASP A 96 14.48 -10.57 0.58
N GLY A 97 13.69 -9.66 0.01
CA GLY A 97 12.70 -9.91 -1.03
C GLY A 97 11.36 -10.41 -0.50
N ASP A 98 11.07 -10.27 0.79
CA ASP A 98 9.82 -10.75 1.40
C ASP A 98 8.65 -9.74 1.28
N GLY A 99 8.92 -8.53 0.79
CA GLY A 99 7.96 -7.46 0.59
C GLY A 99 7.47 -6.77 1.86
N GLN A 100 8.07 -7.07 3.01
CA GLN A 100 7.80 -6.46 4.31
C GLN A 100 9.02 -5.66 4.75
N TRP A 101 8.77 -4.61 5.53
CA TRP A 101 9.89 -3.86 6.09
C TRP A 101 10.45 -4.57 7.33
N SER A 102 11.75 -4.83 7.32
CA SER A 102 12.49 -5.42 8.44
C SER A 102 13.44 -4.40 9.10
N GLU A 103 13.76 -4.63 10.38
CA GLU A 103 14.73 -3.78 11.09
C GLU A 103 16.09 -3.81 10.39
N GLY A 104 16.66 -2.63 10.16
CA GLY A 104 17.91 -2.46 9.42
C GLY A 104 17.73 -2.18 7.93
N GLU A 105 16.50 -2.26 7.41
CA GLU A 105 16.24 -1.90 6.02
C GLU A 105 16.14 -0.37 5.82
N PRO A 106 16.84 0.16 4.81
CA PRO A 106 16.74 1.56 4.40
C PRO A 106 15.29 1.95 4.10
N HIS A 107 14.84 3.07 4.65
CA HIS A 107 13.46 3.53 4.43
C HIS A 107 13.35 5.05 4.37
N GLY A 108 12.18 5.51 3.97
CA GLY A 108 11.82 6.91 3.84
C GLY A 108 10.32 7.13 4.05
N ALA A 109 9.95 8.39 4.25
CA ALA A 109 8.56 8.80 4.43
C ALA A 109 8.28 10.08 3.64
N ASP A 110 7.03 10.25 3.21
CA ASP A 110 6.60 11.54 2.65
C ASP A 110 6.71 12.62 3.75
N PRO A 111 7.37 13.77 3.48
CA PRO A 111 7.58 14.81 4.48
C PRO A 111 6.27 15.48 4.94
N ARG A 112 5.17 15.29 4.20
CA ARG A 112 3.84 15.82 4.53
C ARG A 112 3.03 14.88 5.40
N ASN A 113 3.57 13.73 5.79
CA ASN A 113 2.87 12.80 6.66
C ASN A 113 2.45 13.47 7.99
N PRO A 114 1.24 13.20 8.50
CA PRO A 114 0.20 12.35 7.92
C PRO A 114 -0.61 13.05 6.82
N ILE A 115 -1.08 12.28 5.84
CA ILE A 115 -1.83 12.78 4.68
C ILE A 115 -3.28 12.35 4.78
N VAL A 116 -4.20 13.25 4.42
CA VAL A 116 -5.61 12.90 4.17
C VAL A 116 -5.79 12.86 2.67
N LEU A 117 -6.10 11.68 2.12
CA LEU A 117 -6.36 11.54 0.68
C LEU A 117 -7.75 12.09 0.39
N ARG A 118 -7.83 13.10 -0.47
CA ARG A 118 -9.09 13.71 -0.91
C ARG A 118 -9.30 13.41 -2.39
N ASP A 119 -10.55 13.50 -2.83
CA ASP A 119 -10.94 13.41 -4.23
C ASP A 119 -10.46 12.12 -4.94
N PRO A 120 -11.19 10.98 -4.80
CA PRO A 120 -10.75 9.67 -5.31
C PRO A 120 -10.55 9.58 -6.83
N LYS A 121 -10.94 10.62 -7.59
CA LYS A 121 -10.72 10.70 -9.04
C LYS A 121 -9.29 11.13 -9.39
N GLU A 122 -8.62 11.83 -8.50
CA GLU A 122 -7.26 12.32 -8.72
C GLU A 122 -6.20 11.32 -8.27
N VAL A 123 -5.00 11.47 -8.82
CA VAL A 123 -3.82 10.71 -8.37
C VAL A 123 -3.05 11.62 -7.42
N PHE A 124 -2.93 11.19 -6.17
CA PHE A 124 -2.08 11.88 -5.20
C PHE A 124 -0.62 11.57 -5.50
N ALA A 125 0.19 12.59 -5.76
CA ALA A 125 1.62 12.43 -6.01
C ALA A 125 2.44 12.59 -4.72
N SER A 126 3.37 11.68 -4.50
CA SER A 126 4.31 11.64 -3.37
C SER A 126 5.73 11.47 -3.89
N SER A 127 6.68 12.18 -3.28
CA SER A 127 8.12 12.02 -3.53
C SER A 127 8.78 11.62 -2.21
N ILE A 128 9.47 10.48 -2.22
CA ILE A 128 10.10 9.91 -1.03
C ILE A 128 11.56 9.58 -1.35
N GLU A 129 12.47 10.00 -0.49
CA GLU A 129 13.86 9.56 -0.52
C GLU A 129 14.06 8.42 0.49
N ILE A 130 14.65 7.31 0.03
CA ILE A 130 15.12 6.22 0.88
C ILE A 130 16.58 6.45 1.18
N ALA A 131 16.90 6.60 2.47
CA ALA A 131 18.26 6.72 2.96
C ALA A 131 18.60 5.52 3.86
N ALA A 132 19.89 5.36 4.15
CA ALA A 132 20.36 4.37 5.12
C ALA A 132 19.64 4.57 6.48
N PRO A 133 19.41 3.49 7.24
CA PRO A 133 18.70 3.55 8.52
C PRO A 133 19.39 4.45 9.57
#